data_AF-A0A4Q3KWH4-F1
#
_entry.id   AF-A0A4Q3KWH4-F1
#
_cell.length_a   1.000
_cell.length_b   1.000
_cell.length_c   1.000
_cell.angle_alpha   90.00
_cell.angle_beta   90.00
_cell.angle_gamma   90.00
#
_symmetry.space_group_name_H-M   'P 1'
#
loop_
_entity.id
_entity.type
_entity.pdbx_description
1 polymer ?
#
loop_
_entity_poly.entity_id
_entity_poly.type
_entity_poly.pdbx_seq_one_letter_code
_entity_poly.pdbx_strand_id
1 'polypeptide(L)'
;MKSLSRHIPLLVLLGSFAAAAPVQAQEFRAGFVNTDRIFREATTAKAAQSKLEQEFSKREKDLVDQGNALKTATEKFEREAPTMAESQRTSRQRQLVEQDRDFQRKRREFQEDLSTRKNEELGQVLERANKVVKQVAEAEKYDVILQEAVYINPKHDITDKVIKALNASGK
;
A
#
# COMPACT_ATOMS: atom_id res chain seq x y z
N MET A 1 0.53 -62.56 76.40
CA MET A 1 1.01 -61.29 76.99
C MET A 1 2.24 -60.84 76.22
N LYS A 2 2.22 -59.60 75.68
CA LYS A 2 3.33 -58.83 75.06
C LYS A 2 3.88 -59.37 73.71
N SER A 3 4.06 -58.64 72.61
CA SER A 3 3.38 -57.50 71.95
C SER A 3 3.82 -57.58 70.49
N LEU A 4 2.90 -57.37 69.55
CA LEU A 4 3.09 -57.46 68.09
C LEU A 4 4.19 -56.50 67.59
N SER A 5 5.10 -57.03 66.78
CA SER A 5 5.98 -56.28 65.89
C SER A 5 5.14 -55.50 64.86
N ARG A 6 5.27 -54.17 64.87
CA ARG A 6 4.65 -53.25 63.90
C ARG A 6 5.72 -52.25 63.46
N HIS A 7 6.42 -52.57 62.37
CA HIS A 7 7.33 -51.64 61.71
C HIS A 7 6.92 -51.46 60.25
N ILE A 8 5.92 -50.61 60.00
CA ILE A 8 5.64 -49.95 58.72
C ILE A 8 4.89 -48.65 59.09
N PRO A 9 5.11 -47.45 58.50
CA PRO A 9 6.01 -47.06 57.40
C PRO A 9 6.88 -45.81 57.70
N LEU A 10 8.13 -45.76 57.21
CA LEU A 10 8.83 -44.48 57.01
C LEU A 10 9.62 -44.53 55.70
N LEU A 11 8.93 -44.78 54.59
CA LEU A 11 9.56 -44.85 53.26
C LEU A 11 8.70 -44.31 52.12
N VAL A 12 7.67 -43.50 52.40
CA VAL A 12 6.75 -42.97 51.36
C VAL A 12 6.59 -41.44 51.44
N LEU A 13 7.62 -40.71 51.84
CA LEU A 13 7.56 -39.23 51.85
C LEU A 13 8.80 -38.57 51.25
N LEU A 14 9.40 -39.22 50.24
CA LEU A 14 10.48 -38.67 49.41
C LEU A 14 10.28 -38.96 47.91
N GLY A 15 9.02 -39.12 47.47
CA GLY A 15 8.68 -39.44 46.08
C GLY A 15 7.89 -38.36 45.32
N SER A 16 7.66 -37.18 45.90
CA SER A 16 6.71 -36.19 45.34
C SER A 16 7.39 -34.91 44.83
N PHE A 17 8.63 -35.01 44.31
CA PHE A 17 9.37 -33.83 43.84
C PHE A 17 9.95 -33.95 42.41
N ALA A 18 9.29 -34.68 41.51
CA ALA A 18 9.77 -34.76 40.13
C ALA A 18 8.66 -35.10 39.12
N ALA A 19 7.77 -34.14 38.87
CA ALA A 19 7.06 -34.05 37.58
C ALA A 19 6.47 -32.65 37.39
N ALA A 20 7.27 -31.59 37.59
CA ALA A 20 6.97 -30.34 36.88
C ALA A 20 7.33 -30.60 35.41
N ALA A 21 6.39 -31.17 34.65
CA ALA A 21 6.50 -31.14 33.21
C ALA A 21 6.68 -29.66 32.82
N PRO A 22 7.72 -29.28 32.04
CA PRO A 22 7.77 -27.93 31.53
C PRO A 22 6.47 -27.73 30.78
N VAL A 23 5.62 -26.83 31.28
CA VAL A 23 4.53 -26.29 30.50
C VAL A 23 5.22 -25.67 29.29
N GLN A 24 5.20 -26.37 28.16
CA GLN A 24 5.58 -25.80 26.88
C GLN A 24 4.55 -24.72 26.63
N ALA A 25 4.86 -23.50 27.08
CA ALA A 25 4.15 -22.32 26.64
C ALA A 25 4.21 -22.37 25.11
N GLN A 26 3.04 -22.49 24.48
CA GLN A 26 2.95 -22.38 23.04
C GLN A 26 3.57 -21.02 22.68
N GLU A 27 4.71 -21.07 22.00
CA GLU A 27 5.53 -19.89 21.75
C GLU A 27 4.73 -18.95 20.85
N PHE A 28 4.19 -17.88 21.46
CA PHE A 28 3.40 -16.89 20.75
C PHE A 28 4.28 -16.18 19.73
N ARG A 29 3.92 -16.27 18.46
CA ARG A 29 4.72 -15.78 17.35
C ARG A 29 4.04 -14.58 16.70
N ALA A 30 4.54 -13.39 17.02
CA ALA A 30 4.15 -12.14 16.38
C ALA A 30 5.09 -11.77 15.21
N GLY A 31 4.50 -11.30 14.12
CA GLY A 31 5.18 -10.72 12.98
C GLY A 31 4.76 -9.26 12.75
N PHE A 32 5.57 -8.54 12.00
CA PHE A 32 5.29 -7.18 11.56
C PHE A 32 5.51 -7.04 10.06
N VAL A 33 4.65 -6.25 9.42
CA VAL A 33 4.74 -5.93 7.99
C VAL A 33 4.62 -4.42 7.79
N ASN A 34 5.57 -3.86 7.05
CA ASN A 34 5.50 -2.49 6.58
C ASN A 34 4.82 -2.43 5.21
N THR A 35 3.54 -2.06 5.21
CA THR A 35 2.71 -1.98 4.00
C THR A 35 3.23 -0.94 3.00
N ASP A 36 3.69 0.22 3.46
CA ASP A 36 4.25 1.26 2.58
C ASP A 36 5.49 0.76 1.83
N ARG A 37 6.32 -0.02 2.50
CA ARG A 37 7.53 -0.61 1.93
C ARG A 37 7.17 -1.69 0.91
N ILE A 38 6.15 -2.52 1.18
CA ILE A 38 5.61 -3.45 0.18
C ILE A 38 5.17 -2.70 -1.08
N PHE A 39 4.41 -1.61 -0.94
CA PHE A 39 3.97 -0.83 -2.10
C PHE A 39 5.12 -0.19 -2.88
N ARG A 40 6.21 0.23 -2.22
CA ARG A 40 7.36 0.82 -2.92
C ARG A 40 8.27 -0.21 -3.60
N GLU A 41 8.43 -1.38 -2.99
CA GLU A 41 9.47 -2.34 -3.39
C GLU A 41 8.93 -3.52 -4.23
N ALA A 42 7.66 -3.88 -4.08
CA ALA A 42 7.07 -5.00 -4.81
C ALA A 42 7.03 -4.75 -6.32
N THR A 43 7.41 -5.77 -7.11
CA THR A 43 7.38 -5.70 -8.58
C THR A 43 5.97 -5.48 -9.10
N THR A 44 4.97 -6.08 -8.44
CA THR A 44 3.54 -5.91 -8.76
C THR A 44 3.10 -4.45 -8.64
N ALA A 45 3.59 -3.74 -7.61
CA ALA A 45 3.28 -2.32 -7.42
C ALA A 45 3.96 -1.44 -8.48
N LYS A 46 5.22 -1.73 -8.81
CA LYS A 46 5.93 -1.06 -9.91
C LYS A 46 5.27 -1.30 -11.27
N ALA A 47 4.77 -2.51 -11.52
CA ALA A 47 4.05 -2.85 -12.74
C ALA A 47 2.72 -2.08 -12.83
N ALA A 48 1.96 -2.00 -11.74
CA ALA A 48 0.76 -1.16 -11.66
C ALA A 48 1.06 0.31 -11.96
N GLN A 49 2.15 0.86 -11.39
CA GLN A 49 2.58 2.23 -11.66
C GLN A 49 2.92 2.44 -13.15
N SER A 50 3.68 1.53 -13.76
CA SER A 50 4.04 1.62 -15.18
C SER A 50 2.80 1.51 -16.09
N LYS A 51 1.83 0.67 -15.73
CA LYS A 51 0.56 0.55 -16.45
C LYS A 51 -0.25 1.85 -16.39
N LEU A 52 -0.35 2.48 -15.22
CA LEU A 52 -1.00 3.79 -15.08
C LEU A 52 -0.28 4.86 -15.90
N GLU A 53 1.04 4.88 -15.90
CA GLU A 53 1.83 5.82 -16.71
C GLU A 53 1.56 5.62 -18.21
N GLN A 54 1.54 4.37 -18.69
CA GLN A 54 1.22 4.08 -20.09
C GLN A 54 -0.22 4.49 -20.45
N GLU A 55 -1.19 4.21 -19.59
CA GLU A 55 -2.61 4.51 -19.79
C GLU A 55 -2.87 6.02 -19.86
N PHE A 56 -2.16 6.82 -19.05
CA PHE A 56 -2.43 8.26 -18.88
C PHE A 56 -1.44 9.20 -19.57
N SER A 57 -0.26 8.72 -19.97
CA SER A 57 0.82 9.55 -20.57
C SER A 57 0.36 10.42 -21.73
N LYS A 58 -0.45 9.87 -22.65
CA LYS A 58 -0.97 10.62 -23.79
C LYS A 58 -1.91 11.74 -23.35
N ARG A 59 -2.85 11.46 -22.45
CA ARG A 59 -3.82 12.44 -21.95
C ARG A 59 -3.14 13.54 -21.13
N GLU A 60 -2.14 13.18 -20.34
CA GLU A 60 -1.31 14.13 -19.60
C GLU A 60 -0.59 15.06 -20.57
N LYS A 61 0.06 14.51 -21.60
CA LYS A 61 0.73 15.31 -22.64
C LYS A 61 -0.25 16.25 -23.35
N ASP A 62 -1.42 15.74 -23.76
CA ASP A 62 -2.44 16.56 -24.42
C ASP A 62 -2.93 17.71 -23.53
N LEU A 63 -3.05 17.49 -22.21
CA LEU A 63 -3.40 18.53 -21.25
C LEU A 63 -2.29 19.59 -21.10
N VAL A 64 -1.03 19.16 -21.00
CA VAL A 64 0.13 20.07 -20.93
C VAL A 64 0.20 20.93 -22.20
N ASP A 65 0.05 20.32 -23.37
CA ASP A 65 0.09 21.00 -24.66
C ASP A 65 -1.08 22.00 -24.79
N GLN A 66 -2.31 21.63 -24.35
CA GLN A 66 -3.46 22.54 -24.30
C GLN A 66 -3.24 23.71 -23.34
N GLY A 67 -2.69 23.47 -22.15
CA GLY A 67 -2.40 24.52 -21.17
C GLY A 67 -1.36 25.51 -21.67
N ASN A 68 -0.31 25.02 -22.33
CA ASN A 68 0.70 25.86 -22.97
C ASN A 68 0.11 26.69 -24.12
N ALA A 69 -0.70 26.06 -24.98
CA ALA A 69 -1.36 26.75 -26.09
C ALA A 69 -2.31 27.86 -25.61
N LEU A 70 -3.11 27.58 -24.57
CA LEU A 70 -4.00 28.57 -23.96
C LEU A 70 -3.21 29.75 -23.37
N LYS A 71 -2.13 29.47 -22.63
CA LYS A 71 -1.25 30.51 -22.08
C LYS A 71 -0.68 31.40 -23.18
N THR A 72 -0.10 30.80 -24.23
CA THR A 72 0.46 31.56 -25.36
C THR A 72 -0.61 32.36 -26.10
N ALA A 73 -1.81 31.81 -26.28
CA ALA A 73 -2.91 32.50 -26.93
C ALA A 73 -3.41 33.70 -26.11
N THR A 74 -3.47 33.56 -24.78
CA THR A 74 -3.81 34.65 -23.85
C THR A 74 -2.76 35.75 -23.88
N GLU A 75 -1.47 35.42 -23.74
CA GLU A 75 -0.36 36.40 -23.81
C GLU A 75 -0.30 37.12 -25.18
N LYS A 76 -0.66 36.42 -26.26
CA LYS A 76 -0.78 37.03 -27.59
C LYS A 76 -1.97 37.98 -27.66
N PHE A 77 -3.13 37.57 -27.15
CA PHE A 77 -4.31 38.41 -27.12
C PHE A 77 -4.08 39.68 -26.31
N GLU A 78 -3.47 39.60 -25.12
CA GLU A 78 -3.16 40.76 -24.28
C GLU A 78 -2.27 41.79 -25.00
N ARG A 79 -1.27 41.31 -25.75
CA ARG A 79 -0.37 42.18 -26.54
C ARG A 79 -1.05 42.81 -27.75
N GLU A 80 -1.87 42.04 -28.48
CA GLU A 80 -2.48 42.49 -29.74
C GLU A 80 -3.80 43.23 -29.54
N ALA A 81 -4.51 42.98 -28.43
CA ALA A 81 -5.85 43.52 -28.15
C ALA A 81 -5.99 45.03 -28.34
N PRO A 82 -5.03 45.90 -27.94
CA PRO A 82 -5.13 47.34 -28.16
C PRO A 82 -5.21 47.75 -29.63
N THR A 83 -4.63 46.94 -30.54
CA THR A 83 -4.59 47.21 -31.98
C THR A 83 -5.69 46.51 -32.78
N MET A 84 -6.45 45.62 -32.15
CA MET A 84 -7.53 44.87 -32.79
C MET A 84 -8.81 45.70 -32.94
N ALA A 85 -9.55 45.44 -34.01
CA ALA A 85 -10.93 45.88 -34.13
C ALA A 85 -11.80 45.22 -33.04
N GLU A 86 -12.81 45.93 -32.52
CA GLU A 86 -13.63 45.48 -31.40
C GLU A 86 -14.33 44.13 -31.65
N SER A 87 -14.78 43.89 -32.89
CA SER A 87 -15.39 42.61 -33.30
C SER A 87 -14.40 41.44 -33.24
N GLN A 88 -13.16 41.67 -33.68
CA GLN A 88 -12.09 40.66 -33.61
C GLN A 88 -11.66 40.41 -32.17
N ARG A 89 -11.56 41.46 -31.35
CA ARG A 89 -11.24 41.37 -29.92
C ARG A 89 -12.28 40.52 -29.19
N THR A 90 -13.57 40.82 -29.38
CA THR A 90 -14.68 40.07 -28.78
C THR A 90 -14.67 38.60 -29.22
N SER A 91 -14.44 38.34 -30.51
CA SER A 91 -14.36 36.97 -31.04
C SER A 91 -13.20 36.17 -30.41
N ARG A 92 -11.99 36.74 -30.35
CA ARG A 92 -10.84 36.07 -29.73
C ARG A 92 -11.02 35.87 -28.23
N GLN A 93 -11.60 36.83 -27.53
CA GLN A 93 -11.89 36.69 -26.10
C GLN A 93 -12.85 35.53 -25.84
N ARG A 94 -13.92 35.39 -26.65
CA ARG A 94 -14.85 34.26 -26.53
C ARG A 94 -14.16 32.92 -26.79
N GLN A 95 -13.28 32.86 -27.79
CA GLN A 95 -12.50 31.65 -28.08
C GLN A 95 -11.59 31.26 -26.90
N LEU A 96 -10.90 32.22 -26.29
CA LEU A 96 -10.05 31.96 -25.12
C LEU A 96 -10.87 31.44 -23.92
N VAL A 97 -12.05 32.02 -23.67
CA VAL A 97 -12.95 31.56 -22.61
C VAL A 97 -13.44 30.14 -22.88
N GLU A 98 -13.75 29.81 -24.13
CA GLU A 98 -14.17 28.46 -24.51
C GLU A 98 -13.03 27.44 -24.34
N GLN A 99 -11.81 27.80 -24.77
CA GLN A 99 -10.61 26.98 -24.61
C GLN A 99 -10.26 26.76 -23.15
N ASP A 100 -10.33 27.79 -22.30
CA ASP A 100 -10.12 27.63 -20.86
C ASP A 100 -11.17 26.70 -20.26
N ARG A 101 -12.46 26.89 -20.58
CA ARG A 101 -13.52 26.02 -20.07
C ARG A 101 -13.30 24.54 -20.45
N ASP A 102 -12.91 24.27 -21.70
CA ASP A 102 -12.58 22.92 -22.16
C ASP A 102 -11.36 22.35 -21.44
N PHE A 103 -10.28 23.13 -21.31
CA PHE A 103 -9.09 22.75 -20.56
C PHE A 103 -9.41 22.41 -19.10
N GLN A 104 -10.17 23.26 -18.41
CA GLN A 104 -10.58 23.03 -17.02
C GLN A 104 -11.43 21.75 -16.88
N ARG A 105 -12.33 21.48 -17.83
CA ARG A 105 -13.14 20.26 -17.84
C ARG A 105 -12.25 19.03 -18.01
N LYS A 106 -11.44 18.98 -19.07
CA LYS A 106 -10.55 17.84 -19.35
C LYS A 106 -9.56 17.59 -18.21
N ARG A 107 -9.08 18.65 -17.57
CA ARG A 107 -8.18 18.57 -16.41
C ARG A 107 -8.86 17.88 -15.22
N ARG A 108 -10.11 18.23 -14.92
CA ARG A 108 -10.89 17.56 -13.85
C ARG A 108 -11.14 16.11 -14.18
N GLU A 109 -11.62 15.81 -15.40
CA GLU A 109 -11.85 14.44 -15.86
C GLU A 109 -10.58 13.59 -15.77
N PHE A 110 -9.42 14.12 -16.20
CA PHE A 110 -8.15 13.42 -16.07
C PHE A 110 -7.77 13.15 -14.61
N GLN A 111 -7.96 14.11 -13.70
CA GLN A 111 -7.64 13.94 -12.28
C GLN A 111 -8.55 12.90 -11.61
N GLU A 112 -9.85 12.92 -11.94
CA GLU A 112 -10.84 11.96 -11.43
C GLU A 112 -10.54 10.54 -11.93
N ASP A 113 -10.30 10.39 -13.24
CA ASP A 113 -9.96 9.11 -13.84
C ASP A 113 -8.64 8.56 -13.28
N LEU A 114 -7.60 9.39 -13.21
CA LEU A 114 -6.29 9.00 -12.68
C LEU A 114 -6.39 8.57 -11.22
N SER A 115 -7.14 9.32 -10.40
CA SER A 115 -7.37 8.99 -8.99
C SER A 115 -8.12 7.66 -8.85
N THR A 116 -9.16 7.46 -9.64
CA THR A 116 -9.96 6.22 -9.66
C THR A 116 -9.10 5.03 -10.02
N ARG A 117 -8.38 5.10 -11.15
CA ARG A 117 -7.50 4.02 -11.63
C ARG A 117 -6.36 3.76 -10.66
N LYS A 118 -5.76 4.80 -10.06
CA LYS A 118 -4.73 4.65 -9.04
C LYS A 118 -5.24 3.88 -7.82
N ASN A 119 -6.45 4.20 -7.33
CA ASN A 119 -7.04 3.53 -6.19
C ASN A 119 -7.40 2.06 -6.51
N GLU A 120 -7.90 1.78 -7.71
CA GLU A 120 -8.17 0.41 -8.17
C GLU A 120 -6.90 -0.44 -8.22
N GLU A 121 -5.84 0.06 -8.86
CA GLU A 121 -4.58 -0.67 -8.99
C GLU A 121 -3.91 -0.83 -7.61
N LEU A 122 -3.96 0.19 -6.74
CA LEU A 122 -3.47 0.09 -5.36
C LEU A 122 -4.26 -0.96 -4.55
N GLY A 123 -5.58 -0.99 -4.69
CA GLY A 123 -6.45 -1.98 -4.07
C GLY A 123 -6.09 -3.41 -4.47
N GLN A 124 -5.81 -3.63 -5.76
CA GLN A 124 -5.37 -4.95 -6.25
C GLN A 124 -4.01 -5.36 -5.66
N VAL A 125 -3.07 -4.41 -5.52
CA VAL A 125 -1.78 -4.69 -4.88
C VAL A 125 -1.99 -5.03 -3.40
N LEU A 126 -2.85 -4.30 -2.70
CA LEU A 126 -3.17 -4.56 -1.29
C LEU A 126 -3.81 -5.94 -1.09
N GLU A 127 -4.76 -6.32 -1.94
CA GLU A 127 -5.42 -7.62 -1.87
C GLU A 127 -4.41 -8.77 -2.06
N ARG A 128 -3.53 -8.65 -3.06
CA ARG A 128 -2.46 -9.62 -3.29
C ARG A 128 -1.47 -9.67 -2.12
N ALA A 129 -1.09 -8.51 -1.58
CA ALA A 129 -0.21 -8.43 -0.42
C ALA A 129 -0.85 -9.14 0.79
N ASN A 130 -2.12 -8.86 1.11
CA ASN A 130 -2.84 -9.50 2.20
C ASN A 130 -2.90 -11.02 2.05
N LYS A 131 -3.14 -11.52 0.83
CA LYS A 131 -3.12 -12.95 0.55
C LYS A 131 -1.76 -13.58 0.81
N VAL A 132 -0.68 -12.92 0.37
CA VAL A 132 0.69 -13.40 0.59
C VAL A 132 1.09 -13.32 2.06
N VAL A 133 0.73 -12.23 2.75
CA VAL A 133 0.92 -12.08 4.21
C VAL A 133 0.28 -13.25 4.94
N LYS A 134 -0.96 -13.60 4.60
CA LYS A 134 -1.65 -14.75 5.18
C LYS A 134 -0.94 -16.08 4.89
N GLN A 135 -0.48 -16.31 3.67
CA GLN A 135 0.28 -17.52 3.32
C GLN A 135 1.59 -17.64 4.11
N VAL A 136 2.32 -16.53 4.26
CA VAL A 136 3.55 -16.48 5.08
C VAL A 136 3.21 -16.71 6.55
N ALA A 137 2.12 -16.13 7.05
CA ALA A 137 1.63 -16.32 8.41
C ALA A 137 1.38 -17.79 8.71
N GLU A 138 0.62 -18.46 7.86
CA GLU A 138 0.25 -19.87 8.00
C GLU A 138 1.47 -20.80 7.86
N ALA A 139 2.33 -20.56 6.87
CA ALA A 139 3.52 -21.37 6.63
C ALA A 139 4.53 -21.30 7.80
N GLU A 140 4.69 -20.13 8.40
CA GLU A 140 5.62 -19.91 9.51
C GLU A 140 4.95 -19.95 10.90
N LYS A 141 3.64 -20.24 10.96
CA LYS A 141 2.86 -20.36 12.20
C LYS A 141 2.90 -19.09 13.05
N TYR A 142 2.68 -17.93 12.42
CA TYR A 142 2.45 -16.67 13.13
C TYR A 142 1.03 -16.65 13.71
N ASP A 143 0.90 -16.22 14.96
CA ASP A 143 -0.39 -16.02 15.62
C ASP A 143 -0.99 -14.65 15.29
N VAL A 144 -0.12 -13.64 15.04
CA VAL A 144 -0.53 -12.29 14.68
C VAL A 144 0.49 -11.63 13.75
N ILE A 145 0.00 -10.82 12.82
CA ILE A 145 0.82 -9.91 12.02
C ILE A 145 0.30 -8.49 12.23
N LEU A 146 1.21 -7.61 12.66
CA LEU A 146 0.93 -6.21 12.93
C LEU A 146 1.40 -5.33 11.76
N GLN A 147 0.65 -4.27 11.48
CA GLN A 147 0.99 -3.28 10.43
C GLN A 147 1.43 -1.94 11.01
N GLU A 148 0.95 -1.61 12.20
CA GLU A 148 1.26 -0.35 12.89
C GLU A 148 1.95 -0.64 14.23
N ALA A 149 3.11 -0.02 14.43
CA ALA A 149 3.86 -0.11 15.68
C ALA A 149 4.72 1.15 15.84
N VAL A 150 4.79 1.69 17.06
CA VAL A 150 5.70 2.81 17.39
C VAL A 150 7.17 2.36 17.34
N TYR A 151 7.42 1.10 17.70
CA TYR A 151 8.72 0.47 17.62
C TYR A 151 8.53 -1.03 17.35
N ILE A 152 9.36 -1.60 16.47
CA ILE A 152 9.44 -3.04 16.26
C ILE A 152 10.89 -3.47 16.33
N ASN A 153 11.16 -4.60 16.99
CA ASN A 153 12.46 -5.24 16.84
C ASN A 153 12.56 -5.80 15.41
N PRO A 154 13.61 -5.49 14.62
CA PRO A 154 13.75 -5.97 13.25
C PRO A 154 13.62 -7.49 13.08
N LYS A 155 13.90 -8.29 14.13
CA LYS A 155 13.73 -9.74 14.09
C LYS A 155 12.28 -10.20 13.87
N HIS A 156 11.30 -9.36 14.18
CA HIS A 156 9.88 -9.64 13.97
C HIS A 156 9.36 -9.06 12.64
N ASP A 157 10.16 -8.26 11.94
CA ASP A 157 9.80 -7.72 10.64
C ASP A 157 9.94 -8.81 9.57
N ILE A 158 8.81 -9.16 8.95
CA ILE A 158 8.73 -10.15 7.86
C ILE A 158 8.50 -9.49 6.50
N THR A 159 8.58 -8.17 6.40
CA THR A 159 8.32 -7.39 5.18
C THR A 159 9.10 -7.91 3.98
N ASP A 160 10.39 -8.20 4.15
CA ASP A 160 11.24 -8.73 3.07
C ASP A 160 10.76 -10.10 2.58
N LYS A 161 10.28 -10.96 3.48
CA LYS A 161 9.75 -12.27 3.13
C LYS A 161 8.47 -12.13 2.33
N VAL A 162 7.58 -11.23 2.77
CA VAL A 162 6.33 -10.93 2.07
C VAL A 162 6.61 -10.34 0.69
N ILE A 163 7.55 -9.39 0.55
CA ILE A 163 7.95 -8.82 -0.75
C ILE A 163 8.48 -9.92 -1.67
N LYS A 164 9.36 -10.80 -1.18
CA LYS A 164 9.89 -11.92 -1.97
C LYS A 164 8.79 -12.86 -2.44
N ALA A 165 7.87 -13.23 -1.55
CA ALA A 165 6.74 -14.12 -1.87
C ALA A 165 5.74 -13.46 -2.83
N LEU A 166 5.50 -12.16 -2.69
CA LEU A 166 4.64 -11.38 -3.57
C LEU A 166 5.23 -11.30 -4.99
N ASN A 167 6.54 -11.08 -5.10
CA ASN A 167 7.24 -11.05 -6.39
C ASN A 167 7.30 -12.45 -7.04
N ALA A 168 7.39 -13.52 -6.24
CA ALA A 168 7.37 -14.89 -6.75
C ALA A 168 5.97 -15.33 -7.22
N SER A 169 4.92 -14.83 -6.59
CA SER A 169 3.52 -15.12 -6.95
C SER A 169 2.99 -14.26 -8.11
N GLY A 170 3.75 -13.25 -8.54
CA GLY A 170 3.42 -12.36 -9.66
C GLY A 170 4.03 -12.78 -11.01
N LYS A 171 4.70 -13.93 -11.07
CA LYS A 171 5.03 -14.62 -12.33
C LYS A 171 3.90 -15.56 -12.71
#